data_AF-A0A2M8XVR1-F1
#
_entry.id   AF-A0A2M8XVR1-F1
#
_cell.length_a   1.000
_cell.length_b   1.000
_cell.length_c   1.000
_cell.angle_alpha   90.00
_cell.angle_beta   90.00
_cell.angle_gamma   90.00
#
_symmetry.space_group_name_H-M   'P 1'
#
loop_
_entity.id
_entity.type
_entity.pdbx_description
1 polymer ?
#
loop_
_entity_poly.entity_id
_entity_poly.type
_entity_poly.pdbx_seq_one_letter_code
_entity_poly.pdbx_strand_id
1 'polypeptide(L)'
;MNLPYSDKLPVSKLATSFGNTSATYKFYWLLAILELVEEGQTTIPKRHLFARMIGNAWYTVNYFHVSFGKQDLIQQAVQSILEQEQLTIDTKKSLLLSILENSELKATQQTLYHFNKNVPHWFLSPWFSKVAGENDVAYRKRIYTSSQVFENDCLYALYDEHIVINPNWVDYLKSNAKILKDFIYWNLTLFLQTRNPNVPDIANKLIRPPFRGSLTNQRKNYWDIVFKELGTVDCIFTNTALTIDRYALDHFIPHAFVSHDLIWNLVPIDTSFNSRKSDKLPIMETHFDGFFNLQKTAFEIINHHRPKSKLLEEYLTIYPDLISSNSFDYTKYKESIQPLVTIAHNNGFGYLY
;
A
#
# COMPACT_ATOMS: atom_id res chain seq x y z
N MET A 1 12.48 -5.11 15.59
CA MET A 1 11.31 -5.61 16.32
C MET A 1 11.55 -7.05 16.70
N ASN A 2 11.43 -7.41 17.98
CA ASN A 2 11.63 -8.78 18.45
C ASN A 2 10.28 -9.49 18.57
N LEU A 3 10.23 -10.76 18.18
CA LEU A 3 9.04 -11.58 18.36
C LEU A 3 8.89 -12.01 19.83
N PRO A 4 7.66 -12.24 20.32
CA PRO A 4 7.42 -12.72 21.68
C PRO A 4 8.16 -14.02 21.94
N TYR A 5 8.87 -14.10 23.06
CA TYR A 5 9.66 -15.28 23.39
C TYR A 5 8.76 -16.50 23.69
N SER A 6 9.31 -17.70 23.45
CA SER A 6 8.71 -18.97 23.85
C SER A 6 9.81 -19.97 24.16
N ASP A 7 9.79 -20.56 25.36
CA ASP A 7 10.72 -21.63 25.75
C ASP A 7 10.51 -22.93 24.95
N LYS A 8 9.33 -23.09 24.32
CA LYS A 8 8.90 -24.33 23.67
C LYS A 8 9.02 -24.30 22.15
N LEU A 9 9.20 -23.12 21.55
CA LEU A 9 9.18 -22.94 20.10
C LEU A 9 10.45 -22.26 19.61
N PRO A 10 10.98 -22.65 18.44
CA PRO A 10 12.15 -22.02 17.87
C PRO A 10 11.79 -20.68 17.20
N VAL A 11 11.32 -19.70 17.98
CA VAL A 11 10.88 -18.37 17.51
C VAL A 11 11.99 -17.63 16.76
N SER A 12 13.25 -17.85 17.12
CA SER A 12 14.40 -17.30 16.39
C SER A 12 14.45 -17.72 14.93
N LYS A 13 14.02 -18.95 14.58
CA LYS A 13 13.92 -19.42 13.18
C LYS A 13 12.81 -18.70 12.40
N LEU A 14 11.70 -18.40 13.08
CA LEU A 14 10.65 -17.57 12.50
C LEU A 14 11.15 -16.14 12.25
N ALA A 15 11.83 -15.54 13.22
CA ALA A 15 12.40 -14.19 13.09
C ALA A 15 13.43 -14.09 11.95
N THR A 16 14.22 -15.14 11.70
CA THR A 16 15.22 -15.16 10.60
C THR A 16 14.62 -15.50 9.24
N SER A 17 13.33 -15.83 9.14
CA SER A 17 12.67 -16.14 7.87
C SER A 17 12.74 -14.99 6.85
N PHE A 18 12.88 -13.75 7.33
CA PHE A 18 13.06 -12.54 6.52
C PHE A 18 14.52 -12.08 6.39
N GLY A 19 15.49 -12.80 6.95
CA GLY A 19 16.91 -12.40 6.92
C GLY A 19 17.54 -12.42 5.53
N ASN A 20 16.97 -13.18 4.59
CA ASN A 20 17.34 -13.15 3.17
C ASN A 20 16.09 -13.28 2.29
N THR A 21 15.67 -12.16 1.71
CA THR A 21 14.50 -12.05 0.83
C THR A 21 14.87 -11.33 -0.46
N SER A 22 14.68 -12.00 -1.60
CA SER A 22 14.83 -11.38 -2.94
C SER A 22 13.52 -10.79 -3.46
N ALA A 23 12.38 -11.26 -2.94
CA ALA A 23 11.02 -10.91 -3.34
C ALA A 23 10.08 -10.94 -2.13
N THR A 24 8.86 -10.40 -2.31
CA THR A 24 7.88 -10.17 -1.24
C THR A 24 7.18 -11.44 -0.74
N TYR A 25 7.37 -12.59 -1.40
CA TYR A 25 6.59 -13.79 -1.14
C TYR A 25 6.65 -14.29 0.30
N LYS A 26 7.78 -14.17 1.00
CA LYS A 26 7.89 -14.65 2.39
C LYS A 26 6.99 -13.83 3.33
N PHE A 27 6.90 -12.52 3.11
CA PHE A 27 6.06 -11.64 3.93
C PHE A 27 4.58 -11.99 3.75
N TYR A 28 4.14 -12.06 2.50
CA TYR A 28 2.74 -12.37 2.18
C TYR A 28 2.36 -13.82 2.51
N TRP A 29 3.30 -14.76 2.42
CA TRP A 29 3.09 -16.15 2.83
C TRP A 29 2.84 -16.28 4.33
N LEU A 30 3.69 -15.67 5.16
CA LEU A 30 3.50 -15.70 6.61
C LEU A 30 2.22 -14.96 7.03
N LEU A 31 1.93 -13.83 6.39
CA LEU A 31 0.69 -13.09 6.63
C LEU A 31 -0.54 -13.93 6.29
N ALA A 32 -0.52 -14.64 5.15
CA ALA A 32 -1.59 -15.54 4.74
C ALA A 32 -1.82 -16.68 5.74
N ILE A 33 -0.73 -17.33 6.21
CA ILE A 33 -0.81 -18.36 7.25
C ILE A 33 -1.47 -17.79 8.50
N LEU A 34 -1.03 -16.62 8.96
CA LEU A 34 -1.48 -16.04 10.20
C LEU A 34 -2.97 -15.68 10.16
N GLU A 35 -3.42 -15.04 9.08
CA GLU A 35 -4.85 -14.71 8.89
C GLU A 35 -5.73 -15.97 8.89
N LEU A 36 -5.31 -17.04 8.21
CA LEU A 36 -6.08 -18.29 8.15
C LEU A 36 -6.07 -19.05 9.48
N VAL A 37 -4.97 -18.97 10.25
CA VAL A 37 -4.90 -19.54 11.60
C VAL A 37 -5.79 -18.78 12.59
N GLU A 38 -5.87 -17.45 12.50
CA GLU A 38 -6.84 -16.65 13.28
C GLU A 38 -8.28 -17.02 12.96
N GLU A 39 -8.58 -17.35 11.69
CA GLU A 39 -9.87 -17.90 11.25
C GLU A 39 -10.11 -19.35 11.73
N GLY A 40 -9.16 -19.94 12.46
CA GLY A 40 -9.27 -21.27 13.06
C GLY A 40 -8.79 -22.41 12.18
N GLN A 41 -8.24 -22.13 10.99
CA GLN A 41 -7.76 -23.16 10.07
C GLN A 41 -6.37 -23.66 10.49
N THR A 42 -6.25 -24.98 10.66
CA THR A 42 -4.97 -25.65 10.94
C THR A 42 -4.54 -26.59 9.82
N THR A 43 -5.48 -27.07 9.01
CA THR A 43 -5.21 -27.71 7.71
C THR A 43 -5.65 -26.75 6.62
N ILE A 44 -4.68 -26.20 5.88
CA ILE A 44 -4.91 -25.05 5.01
C ILE A 44 -4.61 -25.42 3.56
N PRO A 45 -5.60 -25.42 2.65
CA PRO A 45 -5.37 -25.60 1.23
C PRO A 45 -4.40 -24.55 0.68
N LYS A 46 -3.43 -24.96 -0.14
CA LYS A 46 -2.46 -24.05 -0.75
C LYS A 46 -3.12 -22.97 -1.59
N ARG A 47 -4.24 -23.31 -2.24
CA ARG A 47 -5.05 -22.35 -2.98
C ARG A 47 -5.50 -21.17 -2.11
N HIS A 48 -5.95 -21.42 -0.88
CA HIS A 48 -6.38 -20.37 0.05
C HIS A 48 -5.19 -19.48 0.44
N LEU A 49 -4.01 -20.07 0.68
CA LEU A 49 -2.79 -19.33 0.98
C LEU A 49 -2.37 -18.42 -0.18
N PHE A 50 -2.36 -18.93 -1.41
CA PHE A 50 -2.00 -18.13 -2.59
C PHE A 50 -3.03 -17.03 -2.86
N ALA A 51 -4.33 -17.33 -2.74
CA ALA A 51 -5.38 -16.31 -2.84
C ALA A 51 -5.18 -15.21 -1.79
N ARG A 52 -4.85 -15.57 -0.55
CA ARG A 52 -4.60 -14.63 0.53
C ARG A 52 -3.33 -13.79 0.33
N MET A 53 -2.28 -14.37 -0.25
CA MET A 53 -1.08 -13.62 -0.65
C MET A 53 -1.41 -12.52 -1.65
N ILE A 54 -2.18 -12.86 -2.70
CA ILE A 54 -2.62 -11.89 -3.72
C ILE A 54 -3.56 -10.85 -3.11
N GLY A 55 -4.54 -11.28 -2.32
CA GLY A 55 -5.49 -10.38 -1.68
C GLY A 55 -4.83 -9.37 -0.72
N ASN A 56 -3.74 -9.75 -0.07
CA ASN A 56 -2.96 -8.85 0.80
C ASN A 56 -2.11 -7.85 0.02
N ALA A 57 -1.64 -8.20 -1.17
CA ALA A 57 -0.85 -7.31 -2.03
C ALA A 57 -1.70 -6.40 -2.93
N TRP A 58 -3.00 -6.71 -3.09
CA TRP A 58 -3.87 -6.13 -4.11
C TRP A 58 -3.85 -4.60 -4.17
N TYR A 59 -4.15 -3.94 -3.06
CA TYR A 59 -4.22 -2.47 -3.03
C TYR A 59 -2.84 -1.82 -3.09
N THR A 60 -1.84 -2.43 -2.44
CA THR A 60 -0.46 -1.95 -2.45
C THR A 60 0.07 -1.83 -3.88
N VAL A 61 -0.26 -2.79 -4.75
CA VAL A 61 0.12 -2.79 -6.17
C VAL A 61 -0.84 -1.94 -7.01
N ASN A 62 -2.15 -2.20 -6.96
CA ASN A 62 -3.10 -1.65 -7.94
C ASN A 62 -3.58 -0.24 -7.59
N TYR A 63 -3.73 0.11 -6.31
CA TYR A 63 -4.25 1.41 -5.89
C TYR A 63 -3.12 2.38 -5.51
N PHE A 64 -2.11 1.90 -4.79
CA PHE A 64 -1.00 2.72 -4.34
C PHE A 64 0.20 2.73 -5.31
N HIS A 65 0.19 1.87 -6.32
CA HIS A 65 1.24 1.79 -7.33
C HIS A 65 2.66 1.57 -6.74
N VAL A 66 2.76 0.90 -5.59
CA VAL A 66 4.06 0.60 -4.96
C VAL A 66 4.73 -0.53 -5.72
N SER A 67 5.96 -0.29 -6.17
CA SER A 67 6.75 -1.30 -6.88
C SER A 67 7.33 -2.33 -5.92
N PHE A 68 7.08 -3.61 -6.17
CA PHE A 68 7.76 -4.72 -5.47
C PHE A 68 9.08 -5.08 -6.16
N GLY A 69 9.41 -4.41 -7.26
CA GLY A 69 10.54 -4.68 -8.13
C GLY A 69 10.15 -5.56 -9.33
N LYS A 70 10.83 -5.36 -10.47
CA LYS A 70 10.47 -5.98 -11.76
C LYS A 70 10.38 -7.51 -11.73
N GLN A 71 11.17 -8.15 -10.87
CA GLN A 71 11.24 -9.61 -10.76
C GLN A 71 10.27 -10.20 -9.74
N ASP A 72 9.47 -9.37 -9.07
CA ASP A 72 8.54 -9.83 -8.05
C ASP A 72 7.28 -10.44 -8.68
N LEU A 73 7.10 -11.74 -8.46
CA LEU A 73 6.02 -12.53 -9.05
C LEU A 73 4.66 -12.25 -8.41
N ILE A 74 4.60 -11.71 -7.19
CA ILE A 74 3.33 -11.31 -6.58
C ILE A 74 2.77 -10.08 -7.29
N GLN A 75 3.62 -9.09 -7.59
CA GLN A 75 3.17 -7.92 -8.35
C GLN A 75 2.65 -8.32 -9.74
N GLN A 76 3.40 -9.17 -10.45
CA GLN A 76 2.97 -9.68 -11.76
C GLN A 76 1.65 -10.43 -11.66
N ALA A 77 1.50 -11.32 -10.68
CA ALA A 77 0.27 -12.06 -10.45
C ALA A 77 -0.92 -11.15 -10.13
N VAL A 78 -0.74 -10.12 -9.31
CA VAL A 78 -1.81 -9.14 -9.00
C VAL A 78 -2.27 -8.43 -10.27
N GLN A 79 -1.35 -7.97 -11.11
CA GLN A 79 -1.67 -7.30 -12.38
C GLN A 79 -2.35 -8.25 -13.37
N SER A 80 -1.83 -9.47 -13.54
CA SER A 80 -2.43 -10.47 -14.43
C SER A 80 -3.83 -10.90 -13.97
N ILE A 81 -4.05 -11.07 -12.66
CA ILE A 81 -5.35 -11.48 -12.11
C ILE A 81 -6.40 -10.37 -12.30
N LEU A 82 -6.01 -9.09 -12.15
CA LEU A 82 -6.88 -7.95 -12.41
C LEU A 82 -7.53 -8.03 -13.80
N GLU A 83 -6.71 -8.34 -14.81
CA GLU A 83 -7.17 -8.50 -16.20
C GLU A 83 -7.92 -9.82 -16.43
N GLN A 84 -7.39 -10.94 -15.94
CA GLN A 84 -7.94 -12.29 -16.15
C GLN A 84 -9.35 -12.43 -15.59
N GLU A 85 -9.58 -11.92 -14.38
CA GLU A 85 -10.86 -12.00 -13.66
C GLU A 85 -11.75 -10.77 -13.90
N GLN A 86 -11.32 -9.83 -14.77
CA GLN A 86 -12.04 -8.58 -15.08
C GLN A 86 -12.42 -7.78 -13.82
N LEU A 87 -11.49 -7.72 -12.87
CA LEU A 87 -11.71 -7.09 -11.58
C LEU A 87 -11.42 -5.59 -11.66
N THR A 88 -11.99 -4.85 -10.71
CA THR A 88 -11.68 -3.44 -10.53
C THR A 88 -10.72 -3.25 -9.35
N ILE A 89 -9.96 -2.15 -9.36
CA ILE A 89 -8.99 -1.82 -8.31
C ILE A 89 -9.67 -1.72 -6.93
N ASP A 90 -10.92 -1.27 -6.87
CA ASP A 90 -11.70 -1.09 -5.65
C ASP A 90 -12.38 -2.36 -5.13
N THR A 91 -12.25 -3.51 -5.84
CA THR A 91 -12.75 -4.82 -5.41
C THR A 91 -12.40 -5.09 -3.95
N LYS A 92 -13.42 -5.35 -3.12
CA LYS A 92 -13.23 -5.63 -1.69
C LYS A 92 -12.43 -6.92 -1.51
N LYS A 93 -11.50 -6.93 -0.54
CA LYS A 93 -10.66 -8.11 -0.23
C LYS A 93 -11.48 -9.38 -0.05
N SER A 94 -12.61 -9.35 0.65
CA SER A 94 -13.46 -10.53 0.84
C SER A 94 -14.02 -11.11 -0.46
N LEU A 95 -14.47 -10.24 -1.38
CA LEU A 95 -14.95 -10.66 -2.70
C LEU A 95 -13.81 -11.22 -3.55
N LEU A 96 -12.66 -10.53 -3.56
CA LEU A 96 -11.46 -10.98 -4.27
C LEU A 96 -11.05 -12.39 -3.81
N LEU A 97 -10.98 -12.62 -2.49
CA LEU A 97 -10.61 -13.93 -1.95
C LEU A 97 -11.61 -15.01 -2.38
N SER A 98 -12.91 -14.73 -2.28
CA SER A 98 -13.96 -15.66 -2.73
C SER A 98 -13.79 -16.02 -4.22
N ILE A 99 -13.48 -15.05 -5.08
CA ILE A 99 -13.22 -15.29 -6.50
C ILE A 99 -11.98 -16.17 -6.69
N LEU A 100 -10.85 -15.83 -6.08
CA LEU A 100 -9.59 -16.57 -6.28
C LEU A 100 -9.64 -18.00 -5.74
N GLU A 101 -10.31 -18.20 -4.61
CA GLU A 101 -10.50 -19.51 -3.99
C GLU A 101 -11.42 -20.43 -4.81
N ASN A 102 -12.33 -19.87 -5.61
CA ASN A 102 -13.34 -20.63 -6.37
C ASN A 102 -13.23 -20.53 -7.89
N SER A 103 -12.34 -19.68 -8.43
CA SER A 103 -12.17 -19.46 -9.87
C SER A 103 -11.97 -20.76 -10.67
N GLU A 104 -12.76 -20.94 -11.72
CA GLU A 104 -12.62 -22.04 -12.69
C GLU A 104 -11.68 -21.68 -13.85
N LEU A 105 -11.20 -20.43 -13.91
CA LEU A 105 -10.30 -19.97 -14.95
C LEU A 105 -8.93 -20.63 -14.79
N LYS A 106 -8.55 -21.44 -15.79
CA LYS A 106 -7.23 -22.10 -15.83
C LYS A 106 -6.07 -21.11 -15.69
N ALA A 107 -6.19 -19.92 -16.28
CA ALA A 107 -5.18 -18.87 -16.19
C ALA A 107 -4.98 -18.40 -14.74
N THR A 108 -6.05 -18.07 -14.03
CA THR A 108 -6.00 -17.69 -12.61
C THR A 108 -5.43 -18.82 -11.74
N GLN A 109 -5.89 -20.05 -11.95
CA GLN A 109 -5.38 -21.21 -11.22
C GLN A 109 -3.86 -21.40 -11.45
N GLN A 110 -3.39 -21.27 -12.69
CA GLN A 110 -1.96 -21.33 -13.02
C GLN A 110 -1.16 -20.21 -12.36
N THR A 111 -1.69 -18.98 -12.37
CA THR A 111 -1.09 -17.82 -11.70
C THR A 111 -0.92 -18.08 -10.21
N LEU A 112 -1.95 -18.57 -9.52
CA LEU A 112 -1.90 -18.90 -8.09
C LEU A 112 -0.94 -20.06 -7.80
N TYR A 113 -1.04 -21.17 -8.53
CA TYR A 113 -0.21 -22.35 -8.28
C TYR A 113 1.27 -22.16 -8.65
N HIS A 114 1.62 -21.11 -9.40
CA HIS A 114 3.01 -20.75 -9.65
C HIS A 114 3.82 -20.63 -8.35
N PHE A 115 3.23 -20.07 -7.30
CA PHE A 115 3.90 -19.87 -6.00
C PHE A 115 4.30 -21.20 -5.33
N ASN A 116 3.58 -22.30 -5.61
CA ASN A 116 3.91 -23.62 -5.06
C ASN A 116 5.32 -24.11 -5.46
N LYS A 117 5.86 -23.59 -6.57
CA LYS A 117 7.19 -23.96 -7.06
C LYS A 117 8.33 -23.59 -6.13
N ASN A 118 8.17 -22.54 -5.31
CA ASN A 118 9.26 -21.96 -4.53
C ASN A 118 8.83 -21.52 -3.12
N VAL A 119 7.61 -21.04 -2.92
CA VAL A 119 7.23 -20.37 -1.67
C VAL A 119 7.22 -21.31 -0.45
N PRO A 120 6.49 -22.45 -0.47
CA PRO A 120 6.20 -23.16 0.78
C PRO A 120 7.44 -23.82 1.42
N HIS A 121 8.38 -24.32 0.63
CA HIS A 121 9.57 -24.99 1.18
C HIS A 121 10.72 -24.01 1.43
N TRP A 122 10.92 -22.97 0.60
CA TRP A 122 11.95 -21.96 0.87
C TRP A 122 11.63 -21.08 2.07
N PHE A 123 10.37 -20.95 2.45
CA PHE A 123 10.03 -20.32 3.72
C PHE A 123 10.53 -21.15 4.92
N LEU A 124 10.55 -22.48 4.83
CA LEU A 124 11.04 -23.36 5.89
C LEU A 124 12.57 -23.52 5.94
N SER A 125 13.32 -22.83 5.08
CA SER A 125 14.79 -22.93 5.06
C SER A 125 15.48 -22.63 6.40
N PRO A 126 14.98 -21.74 7.30
CA PRO A 126 15.56 -21.57 8.64
C PRO A 126 15.41 -22.79 9.55
N TRP A 127 14.43 -23.66 9.30
CA TRP A 127 14.25 -24.91 10.06
C TRP A 127 15.06 -26.06 9.50
N PHE A 128 15.29 -26.06 8.19
CA PHE A 128 15.99 -27.12 7.49
C PHE A 128 17.14 -26.53 6.70
N SER A 129 18.33 -26.40 7.27
CA SER A 129 19.48 -25.90 6.52
C SER A 129 19.84 -26.80 5.33
N LYS A 130 20.32 -26.20 4.25
CA LYS A 130 20.79 -26.93 3.06
C LYS A 130 22.05 -27.71 3.40
N VAL A 131 22.10 -28.98 3.03
CA VAL A 131 23.27 -29.84 3.28
C VAL A 131 24.32 -29.60 2.19
N ALA A 132 25.61 -29.70 2.53
CA ALA A 132 26.69 -29.54 1.56
C ALA A 132 26.57 -30.57 0.42
N GLY A 133 26.65 -30.10 -0.83
CA GLY A 133 26.51 -30.94 -2.03
C GLY A 133 25.07 -31.28 -2.42
N GLU A 134 24.06 -30.86 -1.63
CA GLU A 134 22.65 -31.08 -1.95
C GLU A 134 22.15 -30.11 -3.03
N ASN A 135 21.50 -30.63 -4.08
CA ASN A 135 20.84 -29.78 -5.08
C ASN A 135 19.43 -29.35 -4.61
N ASP A 136 18.84 -28.36 -5.27
CA ASP A 136 17.55 -27.79 -4.84
C ASP A 136 16.38 -28.77 -4.89
N VAL A 137 16.43 -29.75 -5.81
CA VAL A 137 15.38 -30.78 -5.94
C VAL A 137 15.43 -31.75 -4.75
N ALA A 138 16.62 -32.24 -4.40
CA ALA A 138 16.84 -33.09 -3.25
C ALA A 138 16.50 -32.36 -1.95
N TYR A 139 16.94 -31.11 -1.82
CA TYR A 139 16.67 -30.26 -0.68
C TYR A 139 15.18 -30.02 -0.48
N ARG A 140 14.45 -29.66 -1.54
CA ARG A 140 12.98 -29.54 -1.50
C ARG A 140 12.33 -30.84 -1.05
N LYS A 141 12.71 -31.98 -1.62
CA LYS A 141 12.14 -33.29 -1.27
C LYS A 141 12.35 -33.60 0.22
N ARG A 142 13.55 -33.33 0.74
CA ARG A 142 13.86 -33.52 2.16
C ARG A 142 13.02 -32.62 3.05
N ILE A 143 12.86 -31.33 2.72
CA ILE A 143 11.99 -30.42 3.48
C ILE A 143 10.56 -30.96 3.55
N TYR A 144 10.00 -31.46 2.44
CA TYR A 144 8.66 -32.05 2.44
C TYR A 144 8.57 -33.23 3.41
N THR A 145 9.46 -34.23 3.29
CA THR A 145 9.47 -35.41 4.17
C THR A 145 9.68 -35.05 5.64
N SER A 146 10.70 -34.24 5.95
CA SER A 146 11.02 -33.84 7.34
C SER A 146 9.91 -33.00 7.99
N SER A 147 9.27 -32.12 7.22
CA SER A 147 8.20 -31.26 7.75
C SER A 147 6.95 -32.04 8.17
N GLN A 148 6.66 -33.19 7.54
CA GLN A 148 5.47 -34.00 7.82
C GLN A 148 5.47 -34.65 9.22
N VAL A 149 6.65 -34.81 9.80
CA VAL A 149 6.83 -35.27 11.19
C VAL A 149 7.18 -34.12 12.14
N PHE A 150 7.01 -32.86 11.69
CA PHE A 150 7.34 -31.64 12.41
C PHE A 150 8.79 -31.60 12.94
N GLU A 151 9.73 -32.19 12.19
CA GLU A 151 11.15 -32.19 12.57
C GLU A 151 11.64 -30.75 12.83
N ASN A 152 12.43 -30.57 13.89
CA ASN A 152 12.96 -29.28 14.34
C ASN A 152 11.89 -28.25 14.79
N ASP A 153 10.70 -28.71 15.18
CA ASP A 153 9.54 -27.89 15.53
C ASP A 153 9.21 -26.88 14.42
N CYS A 154 9.22 -27.36 13.18
CA CYS A 154 8.89 -26.53 12.03
C CYS A 154 7.45 -26.01 12.11
N LEU A 155 7.22 -24.83 11.53
CA LEU A 155 5.96 -24.09 11.65
C LEU A 155 4.76 -24.89 11.09
N TYR A 156 4.98 -25.63 10.01
CA TYR A 156 3.95 -26.44 9.35
C TYR A 156 4.57 -27.63 8.61
N ALA A 157 3.74 -28.64 8.39
CA ALA A 157 3.98 -29.78 7.53
C ALA A 157 3.52 -29.48 6.10
N LEU A 158 4.31 -29.92 5.11
CA LEU A 158 4.01 -29.74 3.69
C LEU A 158 3.42 -31.00 3.06
N TYR A 159 2.28 -30.83 2.40
CA TYR A 159 1.66 -31.81 1.51
C TYR A 159 1.51 -31.21 0.11
N ASP A 160 1.09 -32.01 -0.87
CA ASP A 160 0.99 -31.54 -2.26
C ASP A 160 -0.04 -30.41 -2.40
N GLU A 161 -1.22 -30.58 -1.81
CA GLU A 161 -2.35 -29.63 -1.96
C GLU A 161 -2.60 -28.72 -0.75
N HIS A 162 -2.00 -29.00 0.39
CA HIS A 162 -2.24 -28.26 1.64
C HIS A 162 -1.00 -28.19 2.53
N ILE A 163 -1.09 -27.38 3.58
CA ILE A 163 -0.18 -27.43 4.72
C ILE A 163 -0.96 -27.81 5.98
N VAL A 164 -0.29 -28.41 6.95
CA VAL A 164 -0.84 -28.62 8.30
C VAL A 164 0.02 -27.83 9.28
N ILE A 165 -0.59 -26.88 9.98
CA ILE A 165 0.08 -26.08 11.00
C ILE A 165 0.50 -27.00 12.15
N ASN A 166 1.74 -26.87 12.60
CA ASN A 166 2.22 -27.60 13.75
C ASN A 166 1.37 -27.23 14.98
N PRO A 167 0.72 -28.20 15.66
CA PRO A 167 -0.13 -27.93 16.81
C PRO A 167 0.56 -27.09 17.91
N ASN A 168 1.87 -27.27 18.10
CA ASN A 168 2.65 -26.51 19.09
C ASN A 168 2.69 -25.00 18.77
N TRP A 169 2.53 -24.62 17.50
CA TRP A 169 2.57 -23.23 17.05
C TRP A 169 1.20 -22.53 17.10
N VAL A 170 0.08 -23.26 17.12
CA VAL A 170 -1.27 -22.67 16.94
C VAL A 170 -1.57 -21.60 17.98
N ASP A 171 -1.38 -21.92 19.27
CA ASP A 171 -1.66 -20.98 20.36
C ASP A 171 -0.73 -19.77 20.32
N TYR A 172 0.54 -19.99 19.96
CA TYR A 172 1.51 -18.90 19.81
C TYR A 172 1.13 -17.96 18.68
N LEU A 173 0.76 -18.49 17.50
CA LEU A 173 0.35 -17.69 16.35
C LEU A 173 -0.91 -16.87 16.66
N LYS A 174 -1.93 -17.49 17.28
CA LYS A 174 -3.18 -16.80 17.64
C LYS A 174 -2.96 -15.73 18.71
N SER A 175 -2.29 -16.08 19.81
CA SER A 175 -2.11 -15.18 20.95
C SER A 175 -1.19 -13.99 20.63
N ASN A 176 -0.29 -14.15 19.66
CA ASN A 176 0.67 -13.13 19.27
C ASN A 176 0.39 -12.53 17.88
N ALA A 177 -0.80 -12.76 17.30
CA ALA A 177 -1.08 -12.43 15.91
C ALA A 177 -0.83 -10.96 15.56
N LYS A 178 -1.22 -10.03 16.45
CA LYS A 178 -0.97 -8.60 16.27
C LYS A 178 0.53 -8.30 16.14
N ILE A 179 1.33 -8.78 17.08
CA ILE A 179 2.79 -8.54 17.10
C ILE A 179 3.47 -9.19 15.88
N LEU A 180 2.99 -10.37 15.47
CA LEU A 180 3.47 -11.05 14.27
C LEU A 180 3.12 -10.27 12.99
N LYS A 181 1.91 -9.74 12.86
CA LYS A 181 1.51 -8.86 11.75
C LYS A 181 2.37 -7.60 11.72
N ASP A 182 2.56 -6.94 12.86
CA ASP A 182 3.41 -5.76 12.97
C ASP A 182 4.86 -6.08 12.54
N PHE A 183 5.40 -7.24 12.94
CA PHE A 183 6.71 -7.71 12.50
C PHE A 183 6.76 -7.93 10.97
N ILE A 184 5.73 -8.54 10.38
CA ILE A 184 5.64 -8.74 8.93
C ILE A 184 5.59 -7.40 8.20
N TYR A 185 4.69 -6.50 8.60
CA TYR A 185 4.52 -5.20 7.96
C TYR A 185 5.74 -4.30 8.12
N TRP A 186 6.43 -4.36 9.27
CA TRP A 186 7.70 -3.65 9.46
C TRP A 186 8.76 -4.10 8.45
N ASN A 187 9.01 -5.41 8.35
CA ASN A 187 10.02 -5.91 7.42
C ASN A 187 9.61 -5.72 5.95
N LEU A 188 8.32 -5.85 5.64
CA LEU A 188 7.78 -5.55 4.31
C LEU A 188 7.96 -4.06 3.95
N THR A 189 7.71 -3.16 4.89
CA THR A 189 7.95 -1.71 4.71
C THR A 189 9.41 -1.45 4.37
N LEU A 190 10.35 -2.00 5.14
CA LEU A 190 11.78 -1.83 4.88
C LEU A 190 12.17 -2.40 3.51
N PHE A 191 11.66 -3.58 3.16
CA PHE A 191 11.91 -4.21 1.87
C PHE A 191 11.42 -3.35 0.70
N LEU A 192 10.21 -2.79 0.82
CA LEU A 192 9.61 -1.95 -0.22
C LEU A 192 10.23 -0.55 -0.28
N GLN A 193 10.63 0.03 0.85
CA GLN A 193 11.27 1.35 0.89
C GLN A 193 12.54 1.39 0.04
N THR A 194 13.37 0.35 0.09
CA THR A 194 14.59 0.26 -0.74
C THR A 194 14.31 0.24 -2.25
N ARG A 195 13.11 -0.21 -2.66
CA ARG A 195 12.67 -0.31 -4.06
C ARG A 195 11.88 0.91 -4.52
N ASN A 196 11.43 1.73 -3.57
CA ASN A 196 10.62 2.91 -3.81
C ASN A 196 11.19 4.11 -3.04
N PRO A 197 12.48 4.49 -3.25
CA PRO A 197 13.16 5.47 -2.40
C PRO A 197 12.49 6.85 -2.39
N ASN A 198 11.79 7.19 -3.48
CA ASN A 198 11.15 8.50 -3.67
C ASN A 198 9.62 8.47 -3.49
N VAL A 199 9.04 7.31 -3.14
CA VAL A 199 7.60 7.22 -2.86
C VAL A 199 7.39 7.52 -1.38
N PRO A 200 6.56 8.53 -1.04
CA PRO A 200 6.33 8.87 0.35
C PRO A 200 5.51 7.79 1.06
N ASP A 201 5.69 7.66 2.37
CA ASP A 201 4.79 6.94 3.27
C ASP A 201 4.41 5.51 2.85
N ILE A 202 5.42 4.69 2.53
CA ILE A 202 5.24 3.27 2.16
C ILE A 202 4.50 2.49 3.26
N ALA A 203 4.73 2.80 4.53
CA ALA A 203 4.12 2.11 5.67
C ALA A 203 2.58 2.15 5.61
N ASN A 204 2.00 3.33 5.35
CA ASN A 204 0.54 3.47 5.25
C ASN A 204 -0.03 3.03 3.88
N LYS A 205 0.82 2.59 2.93
CA LYS A 205 0.39 2.04 1.63
C LYS A 205 0.27 0.51 1.62
N LEU A 206 0.63 -0.16 2.71
CA LEU A 206 0.56 -1.63 2.78
C LEU A 206 -0.85 -2.16 3.02
N ILE A 207 -1.72 -1.34 3.62
CA ILE A 207 -3.10 -1.69 3.93
C ILE A 207 -3.96 -0.50 3.53
N ARG A 208 -4.92 -0.72 2.64
CA ARG A 208 -5.92 0.31 2.33
C ARG A 208 -6.84 0.50 3.54
N PRO A 209 -6.92 1.71 4.13
CA PRO A 209 -7.87 1.98 5.19
C PRO A 209 -9.30 1.72 4.68
N PRO A 210 -10.20 1.17 5.52
CA PRO A 210 -11.58 0.89 5.13
C PRO A 210 -12.34 2.18 4.75
N PHE A 211 -11.91 3.33 5.29
CA PHE A 211 -12.45 4.65 5.00
C PHE A 211 -11.31 5.63 4.74
N ARG A 212 -11.45 6.48 3.71
CA ARG A 212 -10.61 7.68 3.56
C ARG A 212 -11.07 8.70 4.61
N GLY A 213 -10.12 9.40 5.24
CA GLY A 213 -10.44 10.51 6.15
C GLY A 213 -11.33 11.56 5.48
N SER A 214 -12.16 12.26 6.26
CA SER A 214 -12.96 13.35 5.72
C SER A 214 -12.12 14.62 5.59
N LEU A 215 -12.26 15.36 4.48
CA LEU A 215 -11.65 16.68 4.28
C LEU A 215 -12.43 17.81 4.99
N THR A 216 -13.22 17.49 6.01
CA THR A 216 -14.13 18.43 6.68
C THR A 216 -13.38 19.60 7.33
N ASN A 217 -12.20 19.34 7.89
CA ASN A 217 -11.38 20.37 8.53
C ASN A 217 -10.84 21.37 7.48
N GLN A 218 -10.23 20.86 6.41
CA GLN A 218 -9.68 21.63 5.31
C GLN A 218 -10.79 22.42 4.59
N ARG A 219 -11.98 21.83 4.44
CA ARG A 219 -13.14 22.53 3.90
C ARG A 219 -13.58 23.68 4.79
N LYS A 220 -13.98 23.40 6.03
CA LYS A 220 -14.62 24.38 6.93
C LYS A 220 -13.68 25.44 7.47
N ASN A 221 -12.43 25.08 7.75
CA ASN A 221 -11.47 25.95 8.43
C ASN A 221 -10.45 26.61 7.50
N TYR A 222 -10.54 26.35 6.19
CA TYR A 222 -9.69 26.96 5.17
C TYR A 222 -10.53 27.40 3.97
N TRP A 223 -10.99 26.47 3.12
CA TRP A 223 -11.61 26.83 1.85
C TRP A 223 -12.94 27.58 1.98
N ASP A 224 -13.81 27.22 2.93
CA ASP A 224 -15.07 27.96 3.18
C ASP A 224 -14.83 29.42 3.58
N ILE A 225 -13.68 29.74 4.19
CA ILE A 225 -13.30 31.13 4.53
C ILE A 225 -12.86 31.85 3.26
N VAL A 226 -12.05 31.19 2.41
CA VAL A 226 -11.65 31.72 1.10
C VAL A 226 -12.87 32.04 0.23
N PHE A 227 -13.86 31.13 0.18
CA PHE A 227 -15.10 31.36 -0.54
C PHE A 227 -15.93 32.52 0.02
N LYS A 228 -15.94 32.74 1.33
CA LYS A 228 -16.65 33.89 1.93
C LYS A 228 -16.04 35.23 1.55
N GLU A 229 -14.71 35.26 1.37
CA GLU A 229 -13.99 36.46 0.95
C GLU A 229 -14.19 36.73 -0.55
N LEU A 230 -14.07 35.70 -1.39
CA LEU A 230 -14.06 35.86 -2.85
C LEU A 230 -15.45 35.75 -3.50
N GLY A 231 -16.44 35.21 -2.78
CA GLY A 231 -17.76 34.85 -3.31
C GLY A 231 -17.73 33.59 -4.17
N THR A 232 -16.90 33.58 -5.21
CA THR A 232 -16.69 32.45 -6.12
C THR A 232 -15.21 32.15 -6.31
N VAL A 233 -14.89 30.88 -6.61
CA VAL A 233 -13.54 30.43 -6.96
C VAL A 233 -13.62 29.60 -8.23
N ASP A 234 -12.82 29.91 -9.23
CA ASP A 234 -12.79 29.14 -10.47
C ASP A 234 -12.05 27.81 -10.28
N CYS A 235 -12.67 26.72 -10.75
CA CYS A 235 -12.05 25.40 -10.77
C CYS A 235 -10.86 25.38 -11.72
N ILE A 236 -9.66 25.06 -11.22
CA ILE A 236 -8.41 25.06 -12.02
C ILE A 236 -8.40 24.05 -13.19
N PHE A 237 -9.35 23.11 -13.23
CA PHE A 237 -9.45 22.09 -14.28
C PHE A 237 -10.54 22.40 -15.31
N THR A 238 -11.59 23.14 -14.93
CA THR A 238 -12.77 23.34 -15.78
C THR A 238 -13.10 24.81 -16.02
N ASN A 239 -12.44 25.73 -15.33
CA ASN A 239 -12.74 27.17 -15.29
C ASN A 239 -14.20 27.48 -14.88
N THR A 240 -14.87 26.52 -14.23
CA THR A 240 -16.22 26.71 -13.70
C THR A 240 -16.16 27.51 -12.41
N ALA A 241 -16.91 28.60 -12.32
CA ALA A 241 -17.07 29.36 -11.09
C ALA A 241 -17.81 28.52 -10.03
N LEU A 242 -17.12 28.18 -8.96
CA LEU A 242 -17.65 27.41 -7.84
C LEU A 242 -18.21 28.36 -6.77
N THR A 243 -19.20 27.89 -6.02
CA THR A 243 -19.78 28.59 -4.86
C THR A 243 -19.52 27.76 -3.60
N ILE A 244 -19.55 28.41 -2.42
CA ILE A 244 -19.31 27.75 -1.12
C ILE A 244 -20.15 26.48 -0.88
N ASP A 245 -21.40 26.49 -1.34
CA ASP A 245 -22.33 25.37 -1.16
C ASP A 245 -22.11 24.24 -2.19
N ARG A 246 -21.34 24.51 -3.26
CA ARG A 246 -21.24 23.64 -4.45
C ARG A 246 -19.79 23.51 -4.92
N TYR A 247 -18.96 22.92 -4.08
CA TYR A 247 -17.64 22.43 -4.46
C TYR A 247 -17.29 21.14 -3.70
N ALA A 248 -16.37 20.36 -4.27
CA ALA A 248 -15.63 19.33 -3.55
C ALA A 248 -14.18 19.79 -3.34
N LEU A 249 -13.48 19.19 -2.38
CA LEU A 249 -12.03 19.29 -2.30
C LEU A 249 -11.42 18.06 -2.96
N ASP A 250 -10.37 18.29 -3.74
CA ASP A 250 -9.58 17.23 -4.32
C ASP A 250 -8.09 17.55 -4.24
N HIS A 251 -7.28 16.51 -4.37
CA HIS A 251 -5.84 16.60 -4.31
C HIS A 251 -5.27 16.90 -5.71
N PHE A 252 -4.41 17.92 -5.81
CA PHE A 252 -3.68 18.22 -7.04
C PHE A 252 -2.82 17.01 -7.43
N ILE A 253 -1.92 16.58 -6.55
CA ILE A 253 -1.23 15.27 -6.66
C ILE A 253 -2.09 14.20 -5.95
N PRO A 254 -2.42 13.07 -6.59
CA PRO A 254 -3.31 12.06 -6.04
C PRO A 254 -3.00 11.65 -4.60
N HIS A 255 -4.03 11.60 -3.74
CA HIS A 255 -3.89 11.09 -2.36
C HIS A 255 -3.27 9.69 -2.32
N ALA A 256 -3.60 8.83 -3.29
CA ALA A 256 -3.01 7.49 -3.38
C ALA A 256 -1.47 7.54 -3.52
N PHE A 257 -0.91 8.60 -4.09
CA PHE A 257 0.54 8.81 -4.12
C PHE A 257 1.06 9.49 -2.85
N VAL A 258 0.47 10.61 -2.40
CA VAL A 258 1.04 11.40 -1.28
C VAL A 258 0.69 10.91 0.14
N SER A 259 -0.37 10.09 0.30
CA SER A 259 -0.87 9.59 1.59
C SER A 259 -1.22 10.63 2.65
N HIS A 260 -1.51 11.87 2.27
CA HIS A 260 -1.85 12.92 3.23
C HIS A 260 -2.89 13.90 2.68
N ASP A 261 -3.60 14.56 3.60
CA ASP A 261 -4.58 15.61 3.31
C ASP A 261 -4.03 17.03 3.60
N LEU A 262 -2.72 17.24 3.42
CA LEU A 262 -2.08 18.54 3.62
C LEU A 262 -2.63 19.60 2.66
N ILE A 263 -2.93 20.79 3.18
CA ILE A 263 -3.69 21.83 2.48
C ILE A 263 -2.98 22.36 1.23
N TRP A 264 -1.64 22.36 1.22
CA TRP A 264 -0.84 22.79 0.07
C TRP A 264 -1.05 21.89 -1.16
N ASN A 265 -1.69 20.73 -1.01
CA ASN A 265 -2.03 19.84 -2.11
C ASN A 265 -3.54 19.81 -2.42
N LEU A 266 -4.37 20.53 -1.67
CA LEU A 266 -5.83 20.46 -1.79
C LEU A 266 -6.39 21.69 -2.47
N VAL A 267 -7.31 21.52 -3.42
CA VAL A 267 -8.02 22.62 -4.10
C VAL A 267 -9.51 22.35 -4.26
N PRO A 268 -10.34 23.41 -4.34
CA PRO A 268 -11.71 23.30 -4.79
C PRO A 268 -11.79 22.79 -6.22
N ILE A 269 -12.71 21.86 -6.45
CA ILE A 269 -12.98 21.28 -7.76
C ILE A 269 -14.48 21.20 -8.00
N ASP A 270 -14.88 21.29 -9.27
CA ASP A 270 -16.25 20.97 -9.66
C ASP A 270 -16.57 19.50 -9.31
N THR A 271 -17.62 19.34 -8.51
CA THR A 271 -18.20 18.05 -8.14
C THR A 271 -18.45 17.12 -9.32
N SER A 272 -18.85 17.66 -10.48
CA SER A 272 -19.14 16.86 -11.67
C SER A 272 -17.89 16.31 -12.35
N PHE A 273 -16.76 17.02 -12.21
CA PHE A 273 -15.48 16.66 -12.80
C PHE A 273 -14.59 15.85 -11.85
N ASN A 274 -14.80 15.94 -10.53
CA ASN A 274 -13.99 15.29 -9.51
C ASN A 274 -13.83 13.77 -9.73
N SER A 275 -14.92 13.08 -10.12
CA SER A 275 -14.89 11.65 -10.44
C SER A 275 -14.08 11.33 -11.70
N ARG A 276 -14.04 12.24 -12.69
CA ARG A 276 -13.21 12.10 -13.89
C ARG A 276 -11.73 12.33 -13.59
N LYS A 277 -11.41 13.25 -12.66
CA LYS A 277 -10.04 13.47 -12.18
C LYS A 277 -9.54 12.25 -11.41
N SER A 278 -10.30 11.73 -10.45
CA SER A 278 -9.93 10.55 -9.66
C SER A 278 -8.47 10.66 -9.14
N ASP A 279 -7.63 9.70 -9.48
CA ASP A 279 -6.21 9.58 -9.17
C ASP A 279 -5.31 10.00 -10.35
N LYS A 280 -5.86 10.69 -11.36
CA LYS A 280 -5.08 11.19 -12.48
C LYS A 280 -4.24 12.40 -12.07
N LEU A 281 -3.04 12.45 -12.63
CA LEU A 281 -2.09 13.52 -12.46
C LEU A 281 -2.48 14.75 -13.29
N PRO A 282 -2.29 15.96 -12.75
CA PRO A 282 -2.45 17.19 -13.51
C PRO A 282 -1.33 17.31 -14.54
N ILE A 283 -1.63 17.94 -15.68
CA ILE A 283 -0.61 18.40 -16.63
C ILE A 283 -0.01 19.70 -16.08
N MET A 284 1.29 19.71 -15.77
CA MET A 284 1.94 20.81 -15.07
C MET A 284 1.97 22.09 -15.90
N GLU A 285 2.18 21.98 -17.21
CA GLU A 285 2.18 23.10 -18.15
C GLU A 285 0.81 23.79 -18.28
N THR A 286 -0.27 23.04 -18.04
CA THR A 286 -1.64 23.54 -18.19
C THR A 286 -2.22 24.02 -16.87
N HIS A 287 -2.01 23.27 -15.79
CA HIS A 287 -2.77 23.44 -14.55
C HIS A 287 -1.98 24.12 -13.43
N PHE A 288 -0.64 24.12 -13.48
CA PHE A 288 0.15 24.54 -12.32
C PHE A 288 0.03 26.05 -12.05
N ASP A 289 -0.05 26.89 -13.06
CA ASP A 289 -0.15 28.35 -12.85
C ASP A 289 -1.47 28.72 -12.15
N GLY A 290 -2.59 28.13 -12.59
CA GLY A 290 -3.88 28.28 -11.92
C GLY A 290 -3.87 27.73 -10.49
N PHE A 291 -3.26 26.55 -10.30
CA PHE A 291 -3.08 25.95 -8.98
C PHE A 291 -2.27 26.84 -8.04
N PHE A 292 -1.11 27.34 -8.48
CA PHE A 292 -0.24 28.20 -7.70
C PHE A 292 -0.93 29.50 -7.28
N ASN A 293 -1.54 30.20 -8.24
CA ASN A 293 -2.21 31.47 -7.97
C ASN A 293 -3.35 31.27 -6.96
N LEU A 294 -4.14 30.21 -7.12
CA LEU A 294 -5.21 29.89 -6.19
C LEU A 294 -4.69 29.58 -4.78
N GLN A 295 -3.62 28.78 -4.67
CA GLN A 295 -2.98 28.46 -3.40
C GLN A 295 -2.41 29.70 -2.70
N LYS A 296 -1.75 30.58 -3.45
CA LYS A 296 -1.20 31.84 -2.94
C LYS A 296 -2.30 32.75 -2.39
N THR A 297 -3.35 32.98 -3.17
CA THR A 297 -4.49 33.81 -2.76
C THR A 297 -5.19 33.21 -1.54
N ALA A 298 -5.41 31.90 -1.52
CA ALA A 298 -6.01 31.23 -0.38
C ALA A 298 -5.14 31.38 0.90
N PHE A 299 -3.82 31.20 0.77
CA PHE A 299 -2.88 31.40 1.86
C PHE A 299 -2.95 32.84 2.42
N GLU A 300 -2.93 33.85 1.54
CA GLU A 300 -3.04 35.27 1.90
C GLU A 300 -4.31 35.58 2.71
N ILE A 301 -5.46 35.10 2.22
CA ILE A 301 -6.76 35.28 2.89
C ILE A 301 -6.77 34.62 4.26
N ILE A 302 -6.29 33.37 4.35
CA ILE A 302 -6.29 32.65 5.63
C ILE A 302 -5.27 33.23 6.60
N ASN A 303 -4.12 33.71 6.14
CA ASN A 303 -3.17 34.39 6.99
C ASN A 303 -3.73 35.71 7.53
N HIS A 304 -4.54 36.43 6.74
CA HIS A 304 -5.22 37.64 7.20
C HIS A 304 -6.32 37.34 8.25
N HIS A 305 -7.21 36.38 7.95
CA HIS A 305 -8.36 36.07 8.82
C HIS A 305 -8.02 35.18 10.02
N ARG A 306 -7.06 34.26 9.87
CA ARG A 306 -6.66 33.24 10.85
C ARG A 306 -5.15 32.98 10.81
N PRO A 307 -4.30 33.95 11.17
CA PRO A 307 -2.83 33.84 11.11
C PRO A 307 -2.25 32.71 11.98
N LYS A 308 -3.01 32.23 12.99
CA LYS A 308 -2.61 31.11 13.89
C LYS A 308 -3.20 29.77 13.48
N SER A 309 -3.73 29.64 12.26
CA SER A 309 -4.29 28.38 11.78
C SER A 309 -3.19 27.34 11.59
N LYS A 310 -3.36 26.16 12.22
CA LYS A 310 -2.43 25.03 12.02
C LYS A 310 -2.35 24.57 10.57
N LEU A 311 -3.38 24.84 9.76
CA LEU A 311 -3.36 24.52 8.33
C LEU A 311 -2.33 25.37 7.57
N LEU A 312 -1.97 26.57 8.07
CA LEU A 312 -0.90 27.36 7.46
C LEU A 312 0.49 26.76 7.73
N GLU A 313 0.67 26.08 8.86
CA GLU A 313 1.92 25.40 9.22
C GLU A 313 2.25 24.26 8.25
N GLU A 314 1.26 23.70 7.56
CA GLU A 314 1.46 22.62 6.60
C GLU A 314 2.27 23.07 5.37
N TYR A 315 2.35 24.38 5.08
CA TYR A 315 3.22 24.92 4.03
C TYR A 315 4.70 24.97 4.43
N LEU A 316 5.06 24.77 5.70
CA LEU A 316 6.44 24.94 6.18
C LEU A 316 7.45 23.99 5.50
N THR A 317 6.99 22.84 4.99
CA THR A 317 7.84 21.92 4.22
C THR A 317 8.25 22.50 2.86
N ILE A 318 7.47 23.44 2.32
CA ILE A 318 7.76 24.15 1.06
C ILE A 318 8.40 25.50 1.38
N TYR A 319 7.90 26.19 2.41
CA TYR A 319 8.33 27.53 2.82
C TYR A 319 8.72 27.56 4.30
N PRO A 320 9.97 27.24 4.66
CA PRO A 320 10.41 27.25 6.06
C PRO A 320 10.32 28.63 6.73
N ASP A 321 10.53 29.70 5.95
CA ASP A 321 10.54 31.09 6.42
C ASP A 321 9.32 31.88 5.90
N LEU A 322 8.11 31.32 6.07
CA LEU A 322 6.88 31.92 5.58
C LEU A 322 6.39 33.07 6.50
N ILE A 323 7.17 34.15 6.56
CA ILE A 323 6.96 35.30 7.47
C ILE A 323 5.93 36.28 6.90
N SER A 324 5.70 36.27 5.58
CA SER A 324 4.70 37.12 4.90
C SER A 324 4.27 36.53 3.56
N SER A 325 3.14 36.97 3.00
CA SER A 325 2.66 36.50 1.68
C SER A 325 3.63 36.75 0.52
N ASN A 326 4.50 37.75 0.63
CA ASN A 326 5.55 38.03 -0.35
C ASN A 326 6.62 36.93 -0.42
N SER A 327 6.65 36.00 0.56
CA SER A 327 7.54 34.82 0.55
C SER A 327 6.95 33.61 -0.18
N PHE A 328 5.72 33.70 -0.69
CA PHE A 328 5.05 32.65 -1.44
C PHE A 328 5.59 32.60 -2.88
N ASP A 329 6.82 32.11 -3.02
CA ASP A 329 7.57 32.06 -4.28
C ASP A 329 7.07 30.95 -5.23
N TYR A 330 6.92 31.32 -6.51
CA TYR A 330 6.44 30.41 -7.57
C TYR A 330 7.41 29.27 -7.83
N THR A 331 8.69 29.61 -7.99
CA THR A 331 9.72 28.64 -8.37
C THR A 331 9.87 27.58 -7.29
N LYS A 332 9.92 27.99 -6.02
CA LYS A 332 10.03 27.09 -4.88
C LYS A 332 8.84 26.13 -4.75
N TYR A 333 7.62 26.62 -5.00
CA TYR A 333 6.45 25.74 -5.01
C TYR A 333 6.55 24.72 -6.16
N LYS A 334 6.89 25.20 -7.36
CA LYS A 334 7.00 24.35 -8.54
C LYS A 334 8.06 23.27 -8.35
N GLU A 335 9.22 23.63 -7.83
CA GLU A 335 10.31 22.70 -7.53
C GLU A 335 9.96 21.70 -6.41
N SER A 336 8.99 22.02 -5.55
CA SER A 336 8.48 21.09 -4.53
C SER A 336 7.42 20.13 -5.08
N ILE A 337 6.60 20.57 -6.04
CA ILE A 337 5.44 19.81 -6.56
C ILE A 337 5.80 18.99 -7.81
N GLN A 338 6.55 19.56 -8.74
CA GLN A 338 6.91 18.92 -10.00
C GLN A 338 7.59 17.55 -9.80
N PRO A 339 8.56 17.38 -8.87
CA PRO A 339 9.17 16.07 -8.65
C PRO A 339 8.13 15.03 -8.21
N LEU A 340 7.19 15.39 -7.34
CA LEU A 340 6.15 14.47 -6.87
C LEU A 340 5.25 14.01 -8.01
N VAL A 341 4.86 14.90 -8.93
CA VAL A 341 4.09 14.53 -10.13
C VAL A 341 4.89 13.57 -11.02
N THR A 342 6.17 13.88 -11.29
CA THR A 342 7.05 13.03 -12.10
C THR A 342 7.26 11.66 -11.46
N ILE A 343 7.50 11.60 -10.15
CA ILE A 343 7.68 10.33 -9.42
C ILE A 343 6.37 9.53 -9.44
N ALA A 344 5.22 10.16 -9.20
CA ALA A 344 3.93 9.48 -9.29
C ALA A 344 3.72 8.88 -10.70
N HIS A 345 4.01 9.63 -11.75
CA HIS A 345 3.89 9.13 -13.12
C HIS A 345 4.78 7.91 -13.36
N ASN A 346 6.04 7.98 -12.92
CA ASN A 346 7.00 6.88 -13.00
C ASN A 346 6.56 5.62 -12.22
N ASN A 347 5.68 5.76 -11.22
CA ASN A 347 5.11 4.63 -10.47
C ASN A 347 3.83 4.07 -11.12
N GLY A 348 3.28 4.71 -12.15
CA GLY A 348 2.16 4.19 -12.94
C GLY A 348 0.87 5.02 -12.85
N PHE A 349 0.90 6.20 -12.21
CA PHE A 349 -0.23 7.12 -12.26
C PHE A 349 -0.33 7.79 -13.66
N GLY A 350 -1.53 7.80 -14.24
CA GLY A 350 -1.79 8.39 -15.55
C GLY A 350 -2.10 9.90 -15.48
N TYR A 351 -1.82 10.64 -16.56
CA TYR A 351 -2.19 12.06 -16.66
C TYR A 351 -3.67 12.25 -17.02
N LEU A 352 -4.19 13.42 -16.65
CA LEU A 352 -5.51 13.92 -17.02
C LEU A 352 -5.49 14.39 -18.49
N TYR A 353 -5.68 13.45 -19.41
CA TYR A 353 -5.94 13.75 -20.83
C TYR A 353 -7.44 13.95 -21.12
#